data_AF-A0A925HRI5-F1
#
_entry.id   AF-A0A925HRI5-F1
#
_cell.length_a   1.000
_cell.length_b   1.000
_cell.length_c   1.000
_cell.angle_alpha   90.00
_cell.angle_beta   90.00
_cell.angle_gamma   90.00
#
_symmetry.space_group_name_H-M   'P 1'
#
loop_
_entity.id
_entity.type
_entity.pdbx_description
1 polymer ?
#
loop_
_entity_poly.entity_id
_entity_poly.type
_entity_poly.pdbx_seq_one_letter_code
_entity_poly.pdbx_strand_id
1 'polypeptide(L)'
;MRSNSYSLAAALIALSVLAVGCTDNATRDPASPTLYVSRSSIVVAPTSLSVAAGASRQLTASIKDRKGRVLSGAVFSWSSPRRDIATISQSGVVTGVASGTVQIMARYGYNSATAQVTITAPSVVPSAPDSVTPPPVVTPPPVVTPPPVVVPPPVVVPPVVVPPVVTPPVVTPPAGGTNGIPLDAGVNIAMIRNNPTIPNTINYEGNFRTLCFAGKVGTFDPIVYPGQRVAGHEHVFFGNLGINENSTSESLRLSGNSTCWGGTANRTGYWMPTVRDAGTGQLQLPERVSVYYKSAYLDARILQVIPAGLRMIAGDKNNMSGRQDHAEWYCSRSYIPNTEGFIPNCPAGENVMLSIAFPECWNGRDLDSPDHQSHMAYNLHRNPGPSVCPASHPVPLPRIEEIFSFPVTATSRPLQWRLSSDMYASSMRGGRSAHADWMNGWDQAILTTFTRQCINATRDCTVDLGDGRQLFYK
;
A
#
# COMPACT_ATOMS: atom_id res chain seq x y z
N MET A 1 -47.75 -74.10 23.02
CA MET A 1 -48.87 -73.34 22.43
C MET A 1 -48.30 -72.03 21.88
N ARG A 2 -48.94 -71.36 20.90
CA ARG A 2 -48.61 -69.95 20.50
C ARG A 2 -49.19 -69.01 21.59
N SER A 3 -48.84 -67.72 21.78
CA SER A 3 -48.38 -66.58 20.94
C SER A 3 -47.92 -65.41 21.85
N ASN A 4 -47.22 -64.32 21.48
CA ASN A 4 -46.56 -63.87 20.24
C ASN A 4 -45.54 -62.72 20.52
N SER A 5 -44.43 -62.73 19.77
CA SER A 5 -43.71 -61.64 19.04
C SER A 5 -43.46 -60.19 19.55
N TYR A 6 -42.22 -59.73 19.25
CA TYR A 6 -41.71 -58.33 19.05
C TYR A 6 -41.37 -57.49 20.31
N SER A 7 -40.36 -56.59 20.31
CA SER A 7 -39.52 -56.07 19.20
C SER A 7 -38.04 -55.75 19.56
N LEU A 8 -37.27 -55.38 18.53
CA LEU A 8 -35.82 -55.03 18.44
C LEU A 8 -35.58 -53.50 18.58
N ALA A 9 -34.39 -52.90 18.75
CA ALA A 9 -32.98 -53.27 19.02
C ALA A 9 -32.31 -52.04 19.75
N ALA A 10 -30.99 -51.74 19.86
CA ALA A 10 -29.71 -52.24 19.31
C ALA A 10 -28.54 -51.89 20.27
N ALA A 11 -27.26 -51.92 19.82
CA ALA A 11 -26.07 -51.72 20.68
C ALA A 11 -24.88 -50.99 19.99
N LEU A 12 -23.95 -50.44 20.78
CA LEU A 12 -22.63 -49.94 20.35
C LEU A 12 -21.54 -51.02 20.51
N ILE A 13 -20.51 -50.96 19.65
CA ILE A 13 -19.22 -51.64 19.83
C ILE A 13 -18.10 -50.66 19.42
N ALA A 14 -16.99 -50.65 20.17
CA ALA A 14 -15.75 -49.93 19.85
C ALA A 14 -14.62 -50.93 19.61
N LEU A 15 -13.59 -50.56 18.82
CA LEU A 15 -12.40 -51.39 18.63
C LEU A 15 -11.13 -50.56 18.41
N SER A 16 -10.02 -51.04 18.96
CA SER A 16 -8.68 -50.44 18.91
C SER A 16 -7.79 -51.08 17.84
N VAL A 17 -6.82 -50.32 17.29
CA VAL A 17 -5.78 -50.84 16.38
C VAL A 17 -4.38 -50.41 16.86
N LEU A 18 -3.37 -51.20 16.49
CA LEU A 18 -2.03 -51.26 17.09
C LEU A 18 -1.10 -50.08 16.73
N ALA A 19 -0.08 -49.89 17.56
CA ALA A 19 1.15 -49.18 17.20
C ALA A 19 2.24 -50.16 16.76
N VAL A 20 3.01 -49.79 15.73
CA VAL A 20 4.27 -50.44 15.31
C VAL A 20 5.25 -49.31 14.98
N GLY A 21 6.48 -49.38 15.48
CA GLY A 21 7.52 -48.37 15.26
C GLY A 21 8.57 -48.80 14.24
N CYS A 22 9.11 -47.82 13.50
CA CYS A 22 10.34 -47.93 12.72
C CYS A 22 11.32 -46.84 13.17
N THR A 23 12.62 -47.15 13.17
CA THR A 23 13.68 -46.28 13.67
C THR A 23 14.25 -45.33 12.59
N ASP A 24 15.03 -44.36 13.07
CA ASP A 24 15.67 -43.28 12.31
C ASP A 24 16.29 -43.67 10.96
N ASN A 25 16.10 -42.82 9.94
CA ASN A 25 17.17 -41.94 9.43
C ASN A 25 16.66 -41.13 8.21
N ALA A 26 16.37 -39.84 8.40
CA ALA A 26 16.04 -38.91 7.31
C ALA A 26 16.90 -37.65 7.41
N THR A 27 17.71 -37.45 6.37
CA THR A 27 18.62 -36.33 6.08
C THR A 27 18.22 -34.96 6.63
N ARG A 28 19.20 -34.24 7.20
CA ARG A 28 19.10 -32.79 7.45
C ARG A 28 18.94 -32.03 6.12
N ASP A 29 17.74 -31.61 5.81
CA ASP A 29 17.49 -30.64 4.73
C ASP A 29 18.00 -29.24 5.16
N PRO A 30 18.74 -28.49 4.31
CA PRO A 30 19.36 -27.24 4.73
C PRO A 30 18.31 -26.14 4.90
N ALA A 31 18.43 -25.37 5.99
CA ALA A 31 17.45 -24.35 6.34
C ALA A 31 17.26 -23.32 5.21
N SER A 32 16.08 -23.32 4.58
CA SER A 32 15.67 -22.25 3.68
C SER A 32 15.78 -20.90 4.41
N PRO A 33 16.46 -19.89 3.83
CA PRO A 33 16.76 -18.65 4.52
C PRO A 33 15.49 -17.81 4.68
N THR A 34 14.82 -17.99 5.82
CA THR A 34 13.73 -17.13 6.26
C THR A 34 14.25 -15.71 6.44
N LEU A 35 13.96 -14.84 5.47
CA LEU A 35 14.39 -13.44 5.45
C LEU A 35 13.61 -12.60 6.47
N TYR A 36 13.92 -12.81 7.74
CA TYR A 36 13.52 -11.94 8.84
C TYR A 36 14.19 -10.56 8.68
N VAL A 37 13.48 -9.60 8.06
CA VAL A 37 13.95 -8.22 7.87
C VAL A 37 13.87 -7.43 9.19
N SER A 38 14.70 -7.81 10.16
CA SER A 38 14.81 -7.19 11.48
C SER A 38 16.10 -6.39 11.60
N ARG A 39 15.97 -5.04 11.63
CA ARG A 39 17.03 -4.03 11.81
C ARG A 39 18.40 -4.44 11.20
N SER A 40 18.50 -4.37 9.88
CA SER A 40 19.70 -4.76 9.14
C SER A 40 20.37 -3.56 8.48
N SER A 41 21.48 -3.07 9.08
CA SER A 41 22.17 -1.87 8.60
C SER A 41 22.81 -2.09 7.22
N ILE A 42 22.46 -1.23 6.25
CA ILE A 42 23.22 -1.11 5.00
C ILE A 42 24.46 -0.24 5.25
N VAL A 43 25.58 -0.64 4.65
CA VAL A 43 26.81 0.15 4.57
C VAL A 43 27.15 0.36 3.10
N VAL A 44 27.25 1.62 2.68
CA VAL A 44 27.78 2.00 1.35
C VAL A 44 29.25 2.36 1.50
N ALA A 45 30.09 1.85 0.60
CA ALA A 45 31.54 2.07 0.62
C ALA A 45 32.07 2.43 -0.79
N PRO A 46 32.90 3.49 -0.93
CA PRO A 46 33.19 4.50 0.09
C PRO A 46 31.96 5.37 0.44
N THR A 47 31.93 5.94 1.65
CA THR A 47 30.89 6.86 2.11
C THR A 47 30.96 8.24 1.45
N SER A 48 32.12 8.61 0.95
CA SER A 48 32.38 9.82 0.15
C SER A 48 33.22 9.47 -1.08
N LEU A 49 32.79 9.90 -2.27
CA LEU A 49 33.43 9.57 -3.54
C LEU A 49 33.61 10.82 -4.41
N SER A 50 34.83 11.02 -4.92
CA SER A 50 35.15 12.09 -5.87
C SER A 50 35.35 11.53 -7.28
N VAL A 51 34.70 12.14 -8.27
CA VAL A 51 34.72 11.71 -9.68
C VAL A 51 34.81 12.96 -10.56
N ALA A 52 35.58 12.94 -11.65
CA ALA A 52 35.55 14.04 -12.63
C ALA A 52 34.28 13.95 -13.49
N ALA A 53 33.77 15.09 -13.97
CA ALA A 53 32.73 15.08 -15.01
C ALA A 53 33.21 14.28 -16.24
N GLY A 54 32.35 13.41 -16.78
CA GLY A 54 32.69 12.45 -17.84
C GLY A 54 33.39 11.17 -17.39
N ALA A 55 33.85 11.07 -16.13
CA ALA A 55 34.46 9.86 -15.58
C ALA A 55 33.47 9.02 -14.74
N SER A 56 33.84 7.77 -14.48
CA SER A 56 33.06 6.83 -13.66
C SER A 56 33.88 6.22 -12.53
N ARG A 57 33.22 5.90 -11.40
CA ARG A 57 33.80 5.14 -10.26
C ARG A 57 32.74 4.27 -9.57
N GLN A 58 33.18 3.23 -8.88
CA GLN A 58 32.32 2.25 -8.21
C GLN A 58 31.93 2.71 -6.79
N LEU A 59 30.63 2.62 -6.45
CA LEU A 59 30.15 2.47 -5.08
C LEU A 59 29.78 1.00 -4.85
N THR A 60 30.01 0.50 -3.64
CA THR A 60 29.59 -0.84 -3.20
C THR A 60 28.60 -0.72 -2.06
N ALA A 61 27.66 -1.66 -1.95
CA ALA A 61 26.74 -1.75 -0.83
C ALA A 61 26.80 -3.14 -0.21
N SER A 62 26.70 -3.20 1.11
CA SER A 62 26.61 -4.43 1.88
C SER A 62 25.55 -4.27 2.97
N ILE A 63 24.96 -5.37 3.44
CA ILE A 63 23.95 -5.36 4.49
C ILE A 63 24.29 -6.40 5.55
N LYS A 64 24.13 -6.03 6.82
CA LYS A 64 24.45 -6.88 7.98
C LYS A 64 23.19 -7.32 8.72
N ASP A 65 23.20 -8.55 9.24
CA ASP A 65 22.14 -9.07 10.11
C ASP A 65 22.23 -8.52 11.55
N ARG A 66 21.25 -8.88 12.39
CA ARG A 66 21.22 -8.60 13.85
C ARG A 66 22.52 -8.95 14.59
N LYS A 67 23.33 -9.88 14.08
CA LYS A 67 24.59 -10.36 14.68
C LYS A 67 25.83 -9.73 14.00
N GLY A 68 25.65 -8.71 13.16
CA GLY A 68 26.72 -8.01 12.45
C GLY A 68 27.28 -8.75 11.22
N ARG A 69 26.72 -9.90 10.85
CA ARG A 69 27.20 -10.76 9.75
C ARG A 69 26.67 -10.26 8.42
N VAL A 70 27.53 -10.17 7.40
CA VAL A 70 27.13 -9.72 6.05
C VAL A 70 26.25 -10.77 5.37
N LEU A 71 25.15 -10.33 4.73
CA LEU A 71 24.31 -11.20 3.90
C LEU A 71 24.88 -11.30 2.47
N SER A 72 25.32 -12.50 2.09
CA SER A 72 25.76 -12.82 0.73
C SER A 72 24.59 -12.86 -0.26
N GLY A 73 24.81 -12.41 -1.50
CA GLY A 73 23.79 -12.43 -2.56
C GLY A 73 22.74 -11.30 -2.49
N ALA A 74 22.93 -10.31 -1.62
CA ALA A 74 22.04 -9.15 -1.53
C ALA A 74 22.11 -8.26 -2.78
N VAL A 75 20.99 -8.14 -3.52
CA VAL A 75 20.85 -7.24 -4.68
C VAL A 75 20.31 -5.89 -4.21
N PHE A 76 21.10 -4.84 -4.37
CA PHE A 76 20.74 -3.47 -3.96
C PHE A 76 20.12 -2.70 -5.12
N SER A 77 19.12 -1.85 -4.81
CA SER A 77 18.66 -0.84 -5.76
C SER A 77 19.36 0.49 -5.49
N TRP A 78 19.85 1.13 -6.55
CA TRP A 78 20.58 2.39 -6.46
C TRP A 78 19.76 3.54 -7.05
N SER A 79 19.90 4.75 -6.49
CA SER A 79 19.30 5.96 -7.07
C SER A 79 20.12 7.22 -6.82
N SER A 80 20.06 8.15 -7.77
CA SER A 80 20.59 9.51 -7.64
C SER A 80 19.43 10.50 -7.77
N PRO A 81 19.22 11.41 -6.80
CA PRO A 81 18.18 12.45 -6.88
C PRO A 81 18.54 13.61 -7.81
N ARG A 82 19.79 13.69 -8.29
CA ARG A 82 20.28 14.71 -9.23
C ARG A 82 21.08 14.06 -10.35
N ARG A 83 20.37 13.46 -11.30
CA ARG A 83 20.93 12.78 -12.49
C ARG A 83 21.64 13.73 -13.46
N ASP A 84 21.33 15.02 -13.36
CA ASP A 84 22.02 16.14 -13.98
C ASP A 84 23.42 16.41 -13.40
N ILE A 85 23.67 16.02 -12.16
CA ILE A 85 24.99 16.10 -11.51
C ILE A 85 25.73 14.76 -11.66
N ALA A 86 25.12 13.65 -11.23
CA ALA A 86 25.68 12.31 -11.37
C ALA A 86 24.62 11.23 -11.54
N THR A 87 24.91 10.24 -12.38
CA THR A 87 24.08 9.03 -12.56
C THR A 87 24.71 7.83 -11.85
N ILE A 88 23.93 6.76 -11.63
CA ILE A 88 24.42 5.49 -11.09
C ILE A 88 23.73 4.30 -11.76
N SER A 89 24.47 3.22 -12.03
CA SER A 89 23.94 1.94 -12.51
C SER A 89 23.41 1.07 -11.37
N GLN A 90 22.59 0.06 -11.68
CA GLN A 90 22.15 -0.92 -10.67
C GLN A 90 23.31 -1.81 -10.15
N SER A 91 24.45 -1.85 -10.85
CA SER A 91 25.69 -2.47 -10.36
C SER A 91 26.51 -1.55 -9.44
N GLY A 92 26.08 -0.31 -9.18
CA GLY A 92 26.75 0.65 -8.29
C GLY A 92 27.78 1.57 -8.97
N VAL A 93 27.90 1.55 -10.30
CA VAL A 93 28.83 2.41 -11.05
C VAL A 93 28.25 3.81 -11.15
N VAL A 94 28.90 4.77 -10.50
CA VAL A 94 28.61 6.21 -10.59
C VAL A 94 29.29 6.81 -11.81
N THR A 95 28.59 7.67 -12.56
CA THR A 95 29.16 8.47 -13.66
C THR A 95 28.85 9.95 -13.46
N GLY A 96 29.89 10.79 -13.48
CA GLY A 96 29.77 12.25 -13.33
C GLY A 96 29.28 12.93 -14.59
N VAL A 97 28.29 13.81 -14.46
CA VAL A 97 27.64 14.52 -15.58
C VAL A 97 28.02 16.00 -15.55
N ALA A 98 27.78 16.69 -14.43
CA ALA A 98 28.13 18.10 -14.22
C ALA A 98 28.73 18.31 -12.83
N SER A 99 29.55 19.35 -12.66
CA SER A 99 30.17 19.66 -11.37
C SER A 99 29.14 20.01 -10.30
N GLY A 100 29.31 19.46 -9.10
CA GLY A 100 28.32 19.57 -8.02
C GLY A 100 28.48 18.48 -6.97
N THR A 101 27.54 18.39 -6.03
CA THR A 101 27.51 17.33 -5.00
C THR A 101 26.09 16.78 -4.85
N VAL A 102 25.99 15.46 -4.71
CA VAL A 102 24.73 14.72 -4.62
C VAL A 102 24.87 13.56 -3.63
N GLN A 103 23.84 13.29 -2.83
CA GLN A 103 23.78 12.04 -2.06
C GLN A 103 23.13 10.94 -2.91
N ILE A 104 23.89 9.89 -3.19
CA ILE A 104 23.43 8.70 -3.90
C ILE A 104 23.00 7.66 -2.86
N MET A 105 21.89 6.97 -3.11
CA MET A 105 21.25 6.07 -2.16
C MET A 105 21.31 4.62 -2.62
N ALA A 106 21.67 3.71 -1.72
CA ALA A 106 21.45 2.27 -1.86
C ALA A 106 20.25 1.83 -1.01
N ARG A 107 19.45 0.90 -1.50
CA ARG A 107 18.30 0.30 -0.80
C ARG A 107 18.31 -1.22 -0.89
N TYR A 108 17.89 -1.87 0.20
CA TYR A 108 17.63 -3.32 0.26
C TYR A 108 16.48 -3.57 1.24
N GLY A 109 15.31 -3.95 0.68
CA GLY A 109 14.06 -3.96 1.42
C GLY A 109 13.79 -2.62 2.09
N TYR A 110 13.59 -2.65 3.41
CA TYR A 110 13.31 -1.48 4.24
C TYR A 110 14.48 -0.54 4.48
N ASN A 111 15.70 -1.04 4.35
CA ASN A 111 16.87 -0.30 4.79
C ASN A 111 17.41 0.55 3.65
N SER A 112 17.96 1.71 3.98
CA SER A 112 18.69 2.57 3.05
C SER A 112 19.98 3.08 3.70
N ALA A 113 20.96 3.43 2.85
CA ALA A 113 22.13 4.20 3.24
C ALA A 113 22.56 5.07 2.06
N THR A 114 23.20 6.20 2.34
CA THR A 114 23.70 7.11 1.31
C THR A 114 25.22 7.21 1.30
N ALA A 115 25.76 7.59 0.15
CA ALA A 115 27.12 8.09 0.02
C ALA A 115 27.09 9.47 -0.65
N GLN A 116 27.98 10.36 -0.20
CA GLN A 116 28.16 11.67 -0.81
C GLN A 116 29.07 11.55 -2.04
N VAL A 117 28.55 11.90 -3.21
CA VAL A 117 29.31 11.98 -4.45
C VAL A 117 29.53 13.44 -4.79
N THR A 118 30.80 13.83 -4.95
CA THR A 118 31.20 15.15 -5.44
C THR A 118 31.80 15.00 -6.82
N ILE A 119 31.22 15.68 -7.80
CA ILE A 119 31.70 15.74 -9.17
C ILE A 119 32.56 16.98 -9.34
N THR A 120 33.83 16.80 -9.67
CA THR A 120 34.73 17.91 -9.99
C THR A 120 34.54 18.34 -11.44
N ALA A 121 34.73 19.62 -11.72
CA ALA A 121 34.82 20.12 -13.09
C ALA A 121 35.96 19.41 -13.85
N PRO A 122 35.90 19.32 -15.20
CA PRO A 122 37.03 18.87 -15.99
C PRO A 122 38.25 19.74 -15.72
N SER A 123 39.42 19.13 -15.57
CA SER A 123 40.68 19.85 -15.44
C SER A 123 41.08 20.43 -16.79
N VAL A 124 40.61 21.64 -17.08
CA VAL A 124 41.11 22.44 -18.22
C VAL A 124 42.57 22.77 -17.94
N VAL A 125 43.47 22.04 -18.59
CA VAL A 125 44.86 22.50 -18.75
C VAL A 125 44.78 23.76 -19.61
N PRO A 126 45.33 24.91 -19.20
CA PRO A 126 45.31 26.11 -20.01
C PRO A 126 46.22 25.92 -21.22
N SER A 127 45.64 25.55 -22.36
CA SER A 127 46.24 25.80 -23.67
C SER A 127 46.51 27.30 -23.82
N ALA A 128 47.60 27.64 -24.50
CA ALA A 128 47.99 29.04 -24.69
C ALA A 128 46.85 29.85 -25.36
N PRO A 129 46.72 31.16 -25.03
CA PRO A 129 45.62 31.97 -25.53
C PRO A 129 45.83 32.32 -27.01
N ASP A 130 45.21 31.58 -27.91
CA ASP A 130 45.00 32.01 -29.29
C ASP A 130 44.13 33.28 -29.31
N SER A 131 44.55 34.29 -30.05
CA SER A 131 43.89 35.59 -30.11
C SER A 131 42.60 35.52 -30.94
N VAL A 132 41.44 35.72 -30.30
CA VAL A 132 40.14 35.78 -30.98
C VAL A 132 39.54 37.19 -30.87
N THR A 133 39.26 37.78 -32.03
CA THR A 133 38.65 39.11 -32.21
C THR A 133 37.23 39.16 -31.64
N PRO A 134 36.80 40.26 -30.98
CA PRO A 134 35.45 40.35 -30.41
C PRO A 134 34.35 40.36 -31.50
N PRO A 135 33.21 39.67 -31.28
CA PRO A 135 32.06 39.69 -32.19
C PRO A 135 31.28 41.03 -32.09
N PRO A 136 30.52 41.40 -33.14
CA PRO A 136 29.77 42.66 -33.16
C PRO A 136 28.57 42.66 -32.20
N VAL A 137 28.26 43.84 -31.66
CA VAL A 137 27.11 44.08 -30.78
C VAL A 137 25.80 44.01 -31.58
N VAL A 138 24.88 43.15 -31.15
CA VAL A 138 23.49 43.13 -31.64
C VAL A 138 22.58 43.76 -30.60
N THR A 139 21.85 44.81 -30.98
CA THR A 139 20.86 45.47 -30.11
C THR A 139 19.54 44.68 -30.06
N PRO A 140 18.89 44.56 -28.88
CA PRO A 140 17.61 43.89 -28.76
C PRO A 140 16.46 44.70 -29.40
N PRO A 141 15.42 44.04 -29.93
CA PRO A 141 14.22 44.71 -30.47
C PRO A 141 13.34 45.30 -29.35
N PRO A 142 12.48 46.29 -29.65
CA PRO A 142 11.64 46.96 -28.66
C PRO A 142 10.51 46.06 -28.12
N VAL A 143 10.15 46.28 -26.85
CA VAL A 143 9.06 45.58 -26.16
C VAL A 143 7.71 46.15 -26.61
N VAL A 144 6.80 45.28 -27.06
CA VAL A 144 5.40 45.63 -27.35
C VAL A 144 4.54 45.33 -26.12
N THR A 145 3.91 46.35 -25.55
CA THR A 145 2.95 46.21 -24.44
C THR A 145 1.57 45.76 -24.96
N PRO A 146 0.93 44.73 -24.38
CA PRO A 146 -0.42 44.34 -24.75
C PRO A 146 -1.47 45.37 -24.30
N PRO A 147 -2.63 45.47 -24.99
CA PRO A 147 -3.72 46.36 -24.61
C PRO A 147 -4.45 45.89 -23.33
N PRO A 148 -5.15 46.79 -22.62
CA PRO A 148 -5.83 46.46 -21.36
C PRO A 148 -7.05 45.55 -21.56
N VAL A 149 -7.22 44.60 -20.64
CA VAL A 149 -8.39 43.70 -20.59
C VAL A 149 -9.57 44.43 -19.93
N VAL A 150 -10.71 44.49 -20.63
CA VAL A 150 -11.97 45.01 -20.07
C VAL A 150 -12.64 43.92 -19.24
N VAL A 151 -12.89 44.21 -17.96
CA VAL A 151 -13.57 43.29 -17.03
C VAL A 151 -15.08 43.60 -17.04
N PRO A 152 -15.96 42.63 -17.34
CA PRO A 152 -17.42 42.83 -17.25
C PRO A 152 -17.88 42.88 -15.78
N PRO A 153 -18.99 43.58 -15.47
CA PRO A 153 -19.50 43.71 -14.11
C PRO A 153 -20.03 42.36 -13.55
N PRO A 154 -20.03 42.18 -12.21
CA PRO A 154 -20.45 40.93 -11.59
C PRO A 154 -21.97 40.71 -11.71
N VAL A 155 -22.36 39.48 -12.07
CA VAL A 155 -23.76 39.04 -12.07
C VAL A 155 -24.21 38.73 -10.65
N VAL A 156 -25.19 39.48 -10.14
CA VAL A 156 -25.82 39.21 -8.83
C VAL A 156 -26.83 38.07 -8.97
N VAL A 157 -26.53 36.93 -8.35
CA VAL A 157 -27.45 35.77 -8.27
C VAL A 157 -28.27 35.88 -6.98
N PRO A 158 -29.61 35.78 -7.02
CA PRO A 158 -30.44 35.81 -5.83
C PRO A 158 -30.24 34.56 -4.95
N PRO A 159 -30.43 34.65 -3.61
CA PRO A 159 -30.19 33.54 -2.71
C PRO A 159 -31.22 32.41 -2.89
N VAL A 160 -30.73 31.19 -3.04
CA VAL A 160 -31.56 29.98 -3.04
C VAL A 160 -31.97 29.64 -1.61
N VAL A 161 -33.27 29.59 -1.35
CA VAL A 161 -33.81 29.16 -0.04
C VAL A 161 -33.74 27.64 0.06
N VAL A 162 -32.80 27.14 0.86
CA VAL A 162 -32.65 25.72 1.16
C VAL A 162 -33.51 25.36 2.39
N PRO A 163 -34.34 24.30 2.35
CA PRO A 163 -35.14 23.89 3.51
C PRO A 163 -34.24 23.41 4.68
N PRO A 164 -34.73 23.49 5.94
CA PRO A 164 -33.92 23.23 7.11
C PRO A 164 -33.45 21.77 7.19
N VAL A 165 -32.13 21.57 7.09
CA VAL A 165 -31.50 20.28 7.38
C VAL A 165 -31.57 20.02 8.88
N VAL A 166 -32.21 18.92 9.28
CA VAL A 166 -32.15 18.41 10.66
C VAL A 166 -30.70 17.97 10.93
N THR A 167 -29.97 18.80 11.65
CA THR A 167 -28.56 18.52 11.99
C THR A 167 -28.50 17.56 13.17
N PRO A 168 -27.76 16.43 13.07
CA PRO A 168 -27.38 15.68 14.26
C PRO A 168 -26.49 16.56 15.16
N PRO A 169 -26.44 16.29 16.48
CA PRO A 169 -25.80 17.18 17.45
C PRO A 169 -24.33 17.46 17.10
N VAL A 170 -24.01 18.74 16.90
CA VAL A 170 -22.65 19.20 16.58
C VAL A 170 -21.77 19.03 17.81
N VAL A 171 -21.04 17.92 17.87
CA VAL A 171 -19.90 17.77 18.77
C VAL A 171 -18.80 18.72 18.29
N THR A 172 -18.61 19.82 19.00
CA THR A 172 -17.56 20.80 18.70
C THR A 172 -16.19 20.13 18.72
N PRO A 173 -15.37 20.26 17.67
CA PRO A 173 -13.98 19.79 17.71
C PRO A 173 -13.21 20.50 18.83
N PRO A 174 -12.30 19.82 19.55
CA PRO A 174 -11.42 20.49 20.50
C PRO A 174 -10.61 21.60 19.82
N ALA A 175 -10.60 22.80 20.40
CA ALA A 175 -9.76 23.89 19.90
C ALA A 175 -8.26 23.53 20.01
N GLY A 176 -7.46 24.06 19.09
CA GLY A 176 -6.14 23.53 18.74
C GLY A 176 -5.17 23.29 19.91
N GLY A 177 -4.67 22.05 20.01
CA GLY A 177 -3.61 21.63 20.92
C GLY A 177 -3.19 20.20 20.64
N THR A 178 -1.88 19.91 20.59
CA THR A 178 -1.33 18.64 20.05
C THR A 178 -1.62 17.37 20.87
N ASN A 179 -2.22 17.51 22.05
CA ASN A 179 -2.30 16.43 23.06
C ASN A 179 -3.76 16.01 23.39
N GLY A 180 -4.76 16.48 22.63
CA GLY A 180 -6.17 16.37 22.99
C GLY A 180 -6.91 15.07 22.65
N ILE A 181 -6.23 14.06 22.10
CA ILE A 181 -6.87 12.80 21.68
C ILE A 181 -6.48 11.66 22.63
N PRO A 182 -7.44 10.96 23.26
CA PRO A 182 -7.18 9.69 23.93
C PRO A 182 -6.78 8.63 22.89
N LEU A 183 -5.57 8.12 22.98
CA LEU A 183 -5.01 7.13 22.06
C LEU A 183 -4.97 5.75 22.70
N ASP A 184 -4.96 4.72 21.85
CA ASP A 184 -4.83 3.33 22.26
C ASP A 184 -3.45 3.02 22.86
N ALA A 185 -3.41 2.03 23.76
CA ALA A 185 -2.19 1.66 24.46
C ALA A 185 -1.07 1.26 23.47
N GLY A 186 0.11 1.84 23.66
CA GLY A 186 1.27 1.59 22.81
C GLY A 186 1.30 2.36 21.48
N VAL A 187 0.36 3.28 21.21
CA VAL A 187 0.40 4.17 20.05
C VAL A 187 1.41 5.31 20.29
N ASN A 188 2.32 5.53 19.33
CA ASN A 188 3.36 6.55 19.39
C ASN A 188 3.07 7.70 18.42
N ILE A 189 2.90 8.92 18.95
CA ILE A 189 2.62 10.13 18.17
C ILE A 189 3.82 10.70 17.40
N ALA A 190 5.02 10.13 17.51
CA ALA A 190 6.23 10.64 16.84
C ALA A 190 6.25 10.46 15.29
N MET A 191 5.16 9.96 14.71
CA MET A 191 4.84 9.93 13.27
C MET A 191 3.57 10.74 12.94
N ILE A 192 3.11 11.59 13.86
CA ILE A 192 2.09 12.62 13.67
C ILE A 192 2.76 13.98 13.88
N ARG A 193 2.46 14.97 13.03
CA ARG A 193 2.97 16.35 13.15
C ARG A 193 1.90 17.35 12.77
N ASN A 194 2.08 18.61 13.13
CA ASN A 194 1.19 19.68 12.68
C ASN A 194 1.23 19.81 11.15
N ASN A 195 0.08 20.13 10.56
CA ASN A 195 -0.04 20.68 9.22
C ASN A 195 -0.96 21.91 9.28
N PRO A 196 -0.46 23.15 9.16
CA PRO A 196 -1.32 24.33 9.16
C PRO A 196 -2.27 24.37 7.95
N THR A 197 -1.98 23.61 6.89
CA THR A 197 -2.85 23.46 5.72
C THR A 197 -3.93 22.42 6.00
N ILE A 198 -5.18 22.86 6.12
CA ILE A 198 -6.36 21.98 6.08
C ILE A 198 -6.71 21.73 4.59
N PRO A 199 -6.91 20.47 4.15
CA PRO A 199 -7.28 20.18 2.76
C PRO A 199 -8.61 20.80 2.33
N ASN A 200 -8.71 21.14 1.04
CA ASN A 200 -9.92 21.70 0.44
C ASN A 200 -11.10 20.72 0.48
N THR A 201 -12.31 21.26 0.51
CA THR A 201 -13.54 20.50 0.29
C THR A 201 -13.73 20.14 -1.18
N ILE A 202 -14.29 18.96 -1.46
CA ILE A 202 -14.71 18.48 -2.77
C ILE A 202 -16.23 18.27 -2.78
N ASN A 203 -16.87 18.31 -3.95
CA ASN A 203 -18.32 18.24 -4.04
C ASN A 203 -18.86 16.83 -3.76
N TYR A 204 -19.67 16.69 -2.72
CA TYR A 204 -20.42 15.48 -2.32
C TYR A 204 -19.60 14.23 -1.94
N GLU A 205 -18.27 14.26 -2.10
CA GLU A 205 -17.37 13.18 -1.71
C GLU A 205 -16.45 13.58 -0.54
N GLY A 206 -15.88 12.60 0.14
CA GLY A 206 -14.87 12.82 1.18
C GLY A 206 -13.88 11.65 1.22
N ASN A 207 -12.59 11.97 1.30
CA ASN A 207 -11.50 11.02 1.13
C ASN A 207 -10.42 11.19 2.20
N PHE A 208 -9.83 10.07 2.60
CA PHE A 208 -8.53 9.99 3.27
C PHE A 208 -7.68 8.92 2.57
N ARG A 209 -6.35 9.08 2.48
CA ARG A 209 -5.48 8.08 1.83
C ARG A 209 -4.08 7.99 2.45
N THR A 210 -3.70 6.79 2.84
CA THR A 210 -2.39 6.49 3.41
C THR A 210 -1.57 5.60 2.47
N LEU A 211 -0.24 5.65 2.60
CA LEU A 211 0.67 4.73 1.92
C LEU A 211 1.25 3.73 2.92
N CYS A 212 1.39 2.48 2.51
CA CYS A 212 2.06 1.42 3.25
C CYS A 212 3.00 0.63 2.34
N PHE A 213 4.06 0.07 2.92
CA PHE A 213 5.11 -0.65 2.18
C PHE A 213 5.06 -2.17 2.46
N ALA A 214 5.53 -3.01 1.52
CA ALA A 214 5.43 -4.47 1.58
C ALA A 214 6.31 -5.05 2.71
N GLY A 215 5.71 -5.37 3.86
CA GLY A 215 6.38 -5.59 5.15
C GLY A 215 6.90 -7.01 5.37
N LYS A 216 6.03 -8.00 5.15
CA LYS A 216 6.31 -9.42 5.40
C LYS A 216 5.73 -10.26 4.26
N VAL A 217 6.30 -11.43 4.02
CA VAL A 217 5.74 -12.46 3.15
C VAL A 217 5.57 -13.74 3.96
N GLY A 218 4.52 -14.52 3.70
CA GLY A 218 4.33 -15.82 4.36
C GLY A 218 3.08 -16.57 3.91
N THR A 219 3.09 -17.87 4.17
CA THR A 219 2.03 -18.84 3.83
C THR A 219 1.07 -19.06 5.00
N PHE A 220 0.53 -17.99 5.56
CA PHE A 220 -0.40 -18.04 6.68
C PHE A 220 -1.51 -17.02 6.47
N ASP A 221 -2.61 -17.20 7.17
CA ASP A 221 -3.79 -16.34 7.06
C ASP A 221 -4.48 -16.23 8.43
N PRO A 222 -4.41 -15.07 9.11
CA PRO A 222 -5.04 -14.91 10.43
C PRO A 222 -6.56 -14.65 10.35
N ILE A 223 -7.13 -14.45 9.15
CA ILE A 223 -8.59 -14.40 8.94
C ILE A 223 -9.11 -15.83 8.72
N VAL A 224 -8.63 -16.49 7.67
CA VAL A 224 -9.16 -17.77 7.16
C VAL A 224 -8.61 -18.99 7.91
N TYR A 225 -7.35 -18.95 8.35
CA TYR A 225 -6.67 -20.08 9.00
C TYR A 225 -6.01 -19.68 10.34
N PRO A 226 -6.78 -19.13 11.31
CA PRO A 226 -6.24 -18.64 12.58
C PRO A 226 -5.48 -19.74 13.34
N GLY A 227 -4.28 -19.37 13.83
CA GLY A 227 -3.33 -20.27 14.49
C GLY A 227 -2.50 -21.15 13.54
N GLN A 228 -2.76 -21.18 12.24
CA GLN A 228 -2.08 -22.07 11.30
C GLN A 228 -0.94 -21.36 10.56
N ARG A 229 0.29 -21.69 10.95
CA ARG A 229 1.52 -21.05 10.42
C ARG A 229 1.87 -21.42 8.96
N VAL A 230 1.30 -22.51 8.44
CA VAL A 230 1.43 -22.95 7.04
C VAL A 230 0.07 -23.44 6.58
N ALA A 231 -0.75 -22.52 6.06
CA ALA A 231 -2.09 -22.79 5.54
C ALA A 231 -2.47 -21.73 4.49
N GLY A 232 -3.19 -22.16 3.45
CA GLY A 232 -3.47 -21.32 2.29
C GLY A 232 -2.28 -21.18 1.35
N HIS A 233 -2.24 -20.08 0.60
CA HIS A 233 -1.18 -19.74 -0.34
C HIS A 233 -0.27 -18.65 0.26
N GLU A 234 0.74 -18.19 -0.49
CA GLU A 234 1.69 -17.18 0.00
C GLU A 234 1.12 -15.75 -0.15
N HIS A 235 1.02 -15.00 0.95
CA HIS A 235 0.57 -13.62 1.00
C HIS A 235 1.74 -12.63 1.16
N VAL A 236 1.56 -11.39 0.66
CA VAL A 236 2.38 -10.22 1.00
C VAL A 236 1.58 -9.27 1.90
N PHE A 237 2.15 -8.97 3.06
CA PHE A 237 1.52 -8.19 4.14
C PHE A 237 2.10 -6.78 4.24
N PHE A 238 1.25 -5.81 4.52
CA PHE A 238 1.55 -4.39 4.76
C PHE A 238 0.95 -3.97 6.10
N GLY A 239 1.37 -2.81 6.61
CA GLY A 239 0.98 -2.38 7.95
C GLY A 239 1.79 -3.11 9.01
N ASN A 240 1.14 -3.88 9.90
CA ASN A 240 1.81 -4.41 11.09
C ASN A 240 2.94 -5.42 10.79
N LEU A 241 4.17 -5.04 11.13
CA LEU A 241 5.38 -5.88 11.01
C LEU A 241 5.39 -7.11 11.93
N GLY A 242 4.53 -7.14 12.95
CA GLY A 242 4.34 -8.27 13.86
C GLY A 242 3.28 -9.29 13.42
N ILE A 243 2.57 -9.04 12.31
CA ILE A 243 1.47 -9.91 11.86
C ILE A 243 1.94 -11.36 11.65
N ASN A 244 1.15 -12.29 12.16
CA ASN A 244 1.41 -13.73 12.23
C ASN A 244 0.08 -14.48 12.30
N GLU A 245 0.13 -15.81 12.22
CA GLU A 245 -1.02 -16.72 12.20
C GLU A 245 -1.98 -16.56 13.40
N ASN A 246 -1.53 -16.05 14.55
CA ASN A 246 -2.35 -15.82 15.74
C ASN A 246 -2.91 -14.39 15.86
N SER A 247 -2.80 -13.57 14.81
CA SER A 247 -3.14 -12.14 14.90
C SER A 247 -4.66 -11.92 14.91
N THR A 248 -5.12 -11.18 15.92
CA THR A 248 -6.46 -10.57 15.96
C THR A 248 -6.36 -9.06 15.71
N SER A 249 -7.45 -8.45 15.27
CA SER A 249 -7.60 -6.99 15.09
C SER A 249 -7.13 -6.20 16.33
N GLU A 250 -7.42 -6.71 17.53
CA GLU A 250 -6.91 -6.15 18.79
C GLU A 250 -5.39 -6.28 18.94
N SER A 251 -4.83 -7.48 18.71
CA SER A 251 -3.37 -7.70 18.78
C SER A 251 -2.61 -6.81 17.79
N LEU A 252 -3.20 -6.57 16.60
CA LEU A 252 -2.65 -5.68 15.59
C LEU A 252 -2.68 -4.23 16.07
N ARG A 253 -3.82 -3.76 16.58
CA ARG A 253 -4.00 -2.38 17.10
C ARG A 253 -3.04 -2.05 18.26
N LEU A 254 -2.87 -2.97 19.21
CA LEU A 254 -2.12 -2.73 20.45
C LEU A 254 -0.61 -2.99 20.36
N SER A 255 -0.13 -3.81 19.40
CA SER A 255 1.24 -4.32 19.43
C SER A 255 1.98 -4.23 18.09
N GLY A 256 3.33 -4.23 18.15
CA GLY A 256 4.18 -4.14 16.96
C GLY A 256 4.38 -2.70 16.44
N ASN A 257 4.97 -2.62 15.25
CA ASN A 257 5.22 -1.39 14.50
C ASN A 257 4.68 -1.54 13.06
N SER A 258 4.50 -0.44 12.32
CA SER A 258 3.87 -0.46 11.01
C SER A 258 4.79 -0.03 9.86
N THR A 259 4.51 -0.51 8.65
CA THR A 259 5.03 0.00 7.38
C THR A 259 4.18 1.15 6.79
N CYS A 260 3.08 1.52 7.43
CA CYS A 260 2.21 2.61 7.01
C CYS A 260 2.69 3.97 7.53
N TRP A 261 2.35 5.04 6.80
CA TRP A 261 2.48 6.42 7.32
C TRP A 261 1.61 6.58 8.58
N GLY A 262 2.13 7.32 9.57
CA GLY A 262 1.59 7.35 10.94
C GLY A 262 2.10 6.21 11.82
N GLY A 263 2.78 5.21 11.26
CA GLY A 263 3.42 4.13 11.99
C GLY A 263 2.44 3.40 12.90
N THR A 264 2.71 3.42 14.19
CA THR A 264 1.87 2.79 15.23
C THR A 264 0.44 3.32 15.32
N ALA A 265 0.09 4.43 14.69
CA ALA A 265 -1.30 4.88 14.57
C ALA A 265 -2.13 4.07 13.55
N ASN A 266 -1.46 3.45 12.56
CA ASN A 266 -2.08 2.57 11.55
C ASN A 266 -1.34 1.23 11.54
N ARG A 267 -1.71 0.33 12.45
CA ARG A 267 -1.23 -1.06 12.48
C ARG A 267 -2.22 -2.04 11.87
N THR A 268 -3.14 -1.57 11.04
CA THR A 268 -4.05 -2.43 10.28
C THR A 268 -3.26 -3.46 9.48
N GLY A 269 -3.77 -4.69 9.45
CA GLY A 269 -3.23 -5.73 8.58
C GLY A 269 -3.89 -5.56 7.22
N TYR A 270 -3.06 -5.38 6.20
CA TYR A 270 -3.45 -5.35 4.79
C TYR A 270 -2.67 -6.47 4.09
N TRP A 271 -3.30 -7.37 3.33
CA TRP A 271 -2.56 -8.33 2.52
C TRP A 271 -3.26 -8.73 1.23
N MET A 272 -2.49 -9.30 0.31
CA MET A 272 -2.94 -9.89 -0.95
C MET A 272 -2.08 -11.11 -1.29
N PRO A 273 -2.49 -11.99 -2.22
CA PRO A 273 -1.64 -13.05 -2.76
C PRO A 273 -0.36 -12.46 -3.35
N THR A 274 0.81 -13.06 -3.12
CA THR A 274 2.05 -12.64 -3.78
C THR A 274 1.95 -12.74 -5.30
N VAL A 275 2.51 -11.75 -6.01
CA VAL A 275 2.73 -11.85 -7.46
C VAL A 275 4.11 -12.47 -7.72
N ARG A 276 4.19 -13.51 -8.55
CA ARG A 276 5.44 -14.18 -8.94
C ARG A 276 5.51 -14.35 -10.46
N ASP A 277 6.72 -14.19 -11.02
CA ASP A 277 7.00 -14.59 -12.40
C ASP A 277 7.03 -16.12 -12.47
N ALA A 278 6.13 -16.73 -13.24
CA ALA A 278 5.95 -18.18 -13.30
C ALA A 278 7.11 -18.92 -14.00
N GLY A 279 7.95 -18.21 -14.78
CA GLY A 279 9.09 -18.79 -15.47
C GLY A 279 10.42 -18.70 -14.70
N THR A 280 10.52 -17.84 -13.68
CA THR A 280 11.72 -17.75 -12.81
C THR A 280 11.43 -17.99 -11.32
N GLY A 281 10.16 -18.07 -10.92
CA GLY A 281 9.72 -18.06 -9.53
C GLY A 281 9.90 -16.71 -8.82
N GLN A 282 10.42 -15.68 -9.52
CA GLN A 282 10.81 -14.42 -8.91
C GLN A 282 9.60 -13.68 -8.34
N LEU A 283 9.63 -13.42 -7.03
CA LEU A 283 8.68 -12.56 -6.32
C LEU A 283 8.73 -11.13 -6.85
N GLN A 284 7.58 -10.61 -7.26
CA GLN A 284 7.36 -9.24 -7.69
C GLN A 284 6.70 -8.50 -6.53
N LEU A 285 7.51 -7.81 -5.71
CA LEU A 285 6.98 -6.97 -4.64
C LEU A 285 6.45 -5.65 -5.23
N PRO A 286 5.27 -5.17 -4.80
CA PRO A 286 4.85 -3.82 -5.13
C PRO A 286 5.69 -2.79 -4.37
N GLU A 287 5.96 -1.64 -4.99
CA GLU A 287 6.69 -0.54 -4.35
C GLU A 287 5.93 0.06 -3.16
N ARG A 288 4.60 -0.06 -3.16
CA ARG A 288 3.66 0.36 -2.11
C ARG A 288 2.26 -0.22 -2.35
N VAL A 289 1.45 -0.22 -1.31
CA VAL A 289 -0.02 -0.13 -1.43
C VAL A 289 -0.45 1.29 -1.07
N SER A 290 -1.39 1.83 -1.84
CA SER A 290 -2.08 3.09 -1.52
C SER A 290 -3.47 2.73 -1.01
N VAL A 291 -3.72 2.93 0.28
CA VAL A 291 -4.99 2.57 0.92
C VAL A 291 -5.84 3.83 1.06
N TYR A 292 -6.95 3.86 0.33
CA TYR A 292 -7.94 4.92 0.40
C TYR A 292 -9.10 4.53 1.34
N TYR A 293 -9.70 5.53 1.95
CA TYR A 293 -10.95 5.47 2.71
C TYR A 293 -11.85 6.56 2.13
N LYS A 294 -12.89 6.18 1.35
CA LYS A 294 -13.69 7.09 0.52
C LYS A 294 -15.18 7.04 0.87
N SER A 295 -15.95 8.06 0.48
CA SER A 295 -17.42 8.00 0.51
C SER A 295 -18.04 7.16 -0.62
N ALA A 296 -17.30 6.90 -1.71
CA ALA A 296 -17.66 5.90 -2.72
C ALA A 296 -19.11 6.01 -3.26
N TYR A 297 -19.51 7.20 -3.71
CA TYR A 297 -20.85 7.52 -4.22
C TYR A 297 -22.00 7.44 -3.19
N LEU A 298 -21.75 7.07 -1.93
CA LEU A 298 -22.63 7.34 -0.80
C LEU A 298 -22.51 8.82 -0.38
N ASP A 299 -23.52 9.35 0.31
CA ASP A 299 -23.42 10.66 0.96
C ASP A 299 -22.37 10.62 2.07
N ALA A 300 -21.25 11.31 1.87
CA ALA A 300 -20.11 11.30 2.79
C ALA A 300 -20.48 11.69 4.24
N ARG A 301 -21.56 12.43 4.44
CA ARG A 301 -22.00 12.95 5.75
C ARG A 301 -22.68 11.91 6.64
N ILE A 302 -23.20 10.81 6.08
CA ILE A 302 -23.86 9.75 6.85
C ILE A 302 -22.94 8.57 7.22
N LEU A 303 -21.72 8.54 6.69
CA LEU A 303 -20.74 7.48 6.94
C LEU A 303 -20.33 7.43 8.42
N GLN A 304 -20.38 6.23 9.00
CA GLN A 304 -19.97 5.98 10.38
C GLN A 304 -18.48 5.61 10.45
N VAL A 305 -17.89 5.69 11.65
CA VAL A 305 -16.51 5.23 11.88
C VAL A 305 -16.46 3.71 11.76
N ILE A 306 -15.47 3.17 11.04
CA ILE A 306 -15.30 1.72 10.91
C ILE A 306 -15.06 1.12 12.31
N PRO A 307 -15.90 0.18 12.79
CA PRO A 307 -15.82 -0.32 14.16
C PRO A 307 -14.52 -1.07 14.46
N ALA A 308 -14.11 -1.06 15.74
CA ALA A 308 -12.99 -1.85 16.22
C ALA A 308 -13.30 -3.34 16.05
N GLY A 309 -12.30 -4.14 15.69
CA GLY A 309 -12.46 -5.57 15.49
C GLY A 309 -12.77 -5.98 14.05
N LEU A 310 -13.47 -5.14 13.27
CA LEU A 310 -13.91 -5.46 11.90
C LEU A 310 -12.77 -6.01 11.03
N ARG A 311 -13.04 -7.11 10.32
CA ARG A 311 -12.12 -7.74 9.37
C ARG A 311 -12.87 -8.36 8.21
N MET A 312 -12.34 -8.26 7.00
CA MET A 312 -13.05 -8.62 5.77
C MET A 312 -12.09 -9.01 4.64
N ILE A 313 -12.60 -9.76 3.66
CA ILE A 313 -11.91 -10.10 2.41
C ILE A 313 -12.71 -9.53 1.24
N ALA A 314 -12.04 -9.00 0.22
CA ALA A 314 -12.67 -8.53 -1.02
C ALA A 314 -12.02 -9.13 -2.27
N GLY A 315 -12.84 -9.34 -3.31
CA GLY A 315 -12.48 -10.11 -4.50
C GLY A 315 -12.78 -11.61 -4.38
N ASP A 316 -12.80 -12.30 -5.51
CA ASP A 316 -13.06 -13.74 -5.61
C ASP A 316 -11.79 -14.54 -5.95
N LYS A 317 -11.26 -15.23 -4.93
CA LYS A 317 -10.14 -16.17 -5.05
C LYS A 317 -10.42 -17.38 -5.95
N ASN A 318 -11.68 -17.64 -6.30
CA ASN A 318 -12.09 -18.75 -7.17
C ASN A 318 -12.35 -18.31 -8.62
N ASN A 319 -12.26 -17.02 -8.95
CA ASN A 319 -12.53 -16.53 -10.30
C ASN A 319 -11.51 -17.09 -11.30
N MET A 320 -12.02 -17.78 -12.32
CA MET A 320 -11.26 -18.33 -13.44
C MET A 320 -11.73 -17.80 -14.80
N SER A 321 -12.83 -17.06 -14.86
CA SER A 321 -13.60 -16.84 -16.10
C SER A 321 -13.44 -15.46 -16.74
N GLY A 322 -13.17 -14.39 -15.97
CA GLY A 322 -13.15 -13.03 -16.53
C GLY A 322 -12.52 -11.96 -15.64
N ARG A 323 -12.83 -10.70 -15.97
CA ARG A 323 -12.70 -9.54 -15.06
C ARG A 323 -13.66 -9.72 -13.89
N GLN A 324 -13.17 -9.47 -12.68
CA GLN A 324 -14.02 -9.28 -11.53
C GLN A 324 -14.50 -7.83 -11.51
N ASP A 325 -15.71 -7.58 -11.01
CA ASP A 325 -16.04 -6.25 -10.53
C ASP A 325 -15.33 -6.00 -9.19
N HIS A 326 -14.95 -4.76 -8.92
CA HIS A 326 -14.22 -4.30 -7.73
C HIS A 326 -12.78 -4.83 -7.53
N ALA A 327 -12.28 -5.78 -8.31
CA ALA A 327 -10.86 -6.17 -8.36
C ALA A 327 -10.27 -6.00 -9.78
N GLU A 328 -9.54 -4.90 -9.98
CA GLU A 328 -9.21 -4.36 -11.30
C GLU A 328 -7.70 -4.19 -11.55
N TRP A 329 -7.24 -4.70 -12.70
CA TRP A 329 -5.85 -4.59 -13.14
C TRP A 329 -5.68 -3.57 -14.29
N TYR A 330 -4.73 -2.64 -14.16
CA TYR A 330 -4.45 -1.60 -15.16
C TYR A 330 -2.97 -1.20 -15.20
N CYS A 331 -2.60 -0.33 -16.16
CA CYS A 331 -1.26 0.27 -16.24
C CYS A 331 -1.27 1.73 -15.77
N SER A 332 -0.22 2.12 -15.06
CA SER A 332 -0.15 3.39 -14.31
C SER A 332 -0.25 4.68 -15.15
N ARG A 333 -0.06 4.65 -16.48
CA ARG A 333 -0.38 5.82 -17.34
C ARG A 333 -1.75 5.73 -18.02
N SER A 334 -2.27 4.52 -18.23
CA SER A 334 -3.53 4.33 -18.95
C SER A 334 -4.75 4.57 -18.06
N TYR A 335 -4.70 4.16 -16.79
CA TYR A 335 -5.82 4.20 -15.83
C TYR A 335 -7.11 3.48 -16.28
N ILE A 336 -7.08 2.74 -17.40
CA ILE A 336 -8.18 1.93 -17.90
C ILE A 336 -8.00 0.49 -17.39
N PRO A 337 -8.92 -0.05 -16.58
CA PRO A 337 -9.00 -1.47 -16.26
C PRO A 337 -9.06 -2.33 -17.53
N ASN A 338 -8.27 -3.40 -17.60
CA ASN A 338 -8.40 -4.33 -18.72
C ASN A 338 -9.70 -5.15 -18.59
N THR A 339 -10.43 -5.29 -19.69
CA THR A 339 -11.73 -5.96 -19.76
C THR A 339 -11.65 -7.47 -19.53
N GLU A 340 -10.46 -8.06 -19.59
CA GLU A 340 -10.26 -9.50 -19.55
C GLU A 340 -9.94 -10.05 -18.15
N GLY A 341 -9.53 -9.22 -17.18
CA GLY A 341 -9.34 -9.63 -15.78
C GLY A 341 -7.99 -10.25 -15.43
N PHE A 342 -6.93 -9.96 -16.21
CA PHE A 342 -5.58 -10.50 -15.98
C PHE A 342 -4.58 -9.41 -15.59
N ILE A 343 -3.34 -9.81 -15.31
CA ILE A 343 -2.18 -8.91 -15.24
C ILE A 343 -1.88 -8.35 -16.65
N PRO A 344 -1.90 -7.01 -16.86
CA PRO A 344 -1.64 -6.36 -18.14
C PRO A 344 -0.15 -6.26 -18.47
N ASN A 345 0.18 -6.13 -19.76
CA ASN A 345 1.55 -5.95 -20.22
C ASN A 345 1.99 -4.48 -20.18
N CYS A 346 2.20 -3.93 -18.99
CA CYS A 346 2.59 -2.52 -18.85
C CYS A 346 4.04 -2.29 -19.33
N PRO A 347 4.34 -1.12 -19.94
CA PRO A 347 5.70 -0.79 -20.38
C PRO A 347 6.71 -0.71 -19.24
N ALA A 348 7.99 -0.96 -19.53
CA ALA A 348 9.07 -0.68 -18.58
C ALA A 348 9.12 0.82 -18.22
N GLY A 349 9.24 1.13 -16.94
CA GLY A 349 9.11 2.49 -16.41
C GLY A 349 7.66 2.94 -16.15
N GLU A 350 6.69 2.02 -16.28
CA GLU A 350 5.36 2.12 -15.66
C GLU A 350 5.21 1.07 -14.55
N ASN A 351 4.12 1.18 -13.79
CA ASN A 351 3.74 0.17 -12.81
C ASN A 351 2.50 -0.58 -13.31
N VAL A 352 2.50 -1.90 -13.13
CA VAL A 352 1.26 -2.69 -13.11
C VAL A 352 0.52 -2.30 -11.84
N MET A 353 -0.78 -2.03 -11.96
CA MET A 353 -1.64 -1.60 -10.88
C MET A 353 -2.71 -2.66 -10.64
N LEU A 354 -2.98 -2.97 -9.37
CA LEU A 354 -4.15 -3.71 -8.91
C LEU A 354 -4.91 -2.81 -7.94
N SER A 355 -6.15 -2.46 -8.24
CA SER A 355 -7.07 -1.86 -7.27
C SER A 355 -8.06 -2.91 -6.80
N ILE A 356 -8.21 -3.06 -5.49
CA ILE A 356 -9.27 -3.86 -4.88
C ILE A 356 -10.08 -2.94 -3.97
N ALA A 357 -11.34 -2.73 -4.34
CA ALA A 357 -12.31 -2.01 -3.52
C ALA A 357 -13.07 -3.01 -2.65
N PHE A 358 -13.14 -2.74 -1.34
CA PHE A 358 -13.90 -3.54 -0.39
C PHE A 358 -15.37 -3.09 -0.34
N PRO A 359 -16.30 -3.96 0.08
CA PRO A 359 -17.69 -3.58 0.32
C PRO A 359 -17.80 -2.55 1.46
N GLU A 360 -18.61 -1.50 1.26
CA GLU A 360 -18.68 -0.35 2.19
C GLU A 360 -19.94 -0.30 3.07
N CYS A 361 -20.88 -1.23 2.90
CA CYS A 361 -22.12 -1.28 3.65
C CYS A 361 -22.09 -2.46 4.65
N TRP A 362 -22.17 -2.17 5.95
CA TRP A 362 -22.09 -3.14 7.03
C TRP A 362 -23.46 -3.55 7.56
N ASN A 363 -23.62 -4.80 7.99
CA ASN A 363 -24.86 -5.32 8.57
C ASN A 363 -25.20 -4.76 9.97
N GLY A 364 -24.29 -3.97 10.58
CA GLY A 364 -24.51 -3.30 11.85
C GLY A 364 -24.38 -4.19 13.09
N ARG A 365 -23.95 -5.45 12.93
CA ARG A 365 -23.86 -6.44 14.01
C ARG A 365 -22.53 -7.21 14.01
N ASP A 366 -22.16 -7.83 12.89
CA ASP A 366 -21.10 -8.83 12.86
C ASP A 366 -19.77 -8.22 12.41
N LEU A 367 -18.74 -8.29 13.26
CA LEU A 367 -17.39 -7.78 12.93
C LEU A 367 -16.58 -8.73 12.02
N ASP A 368 -17.15 -9.91 11.75
CA ASP A 368 -16.66 -10.93 10.82
C ASP A 368 -17.82 -11.90 10.53
N SER A 369 -17.80 -12.57 9.38
CA SER A 369 -18.75 -13.64 9.01
C SER A 369 -18.00 -14.96 8.79
N PRO A 370 -18.66 -16.14 8.81
CA PRO A 370 -17.99 -17.43 8.60
C PRO A 370 -17.33 -17.61 7.22
N ASP A 371 -17.63 -16.73 6.26
CA ASP A 371 -17.01 -16.63 4.93
C ASP A 371 -16.08 -15.40 4.78
N HIS A 372 -16.00 -14.56 5.82
CA HIS A 372 -15.28 -13.28 5.87
C HIS A 372 -15.73 -12.20 4.87
N GLN A 373 -16.92 -12.37 4.27
CA GLN A 373 -17.49 -11.45 3.27
C GLN A 373 -18.94 -11.03 3.57
N SER A 374 -19.85 -11.95 3.88
CA SER A 374 -21.31 -11.70 3.92
C SER A 374 -21.85 -10.88 5.11
N HIS A 375 -20.98 -10.39 6.01
CA HIS A 375 -21.33 -9.32 6.96
C HIS A 375 -21.25 -7.92 6.34
N MET A 376 -20.70 -7.83 5.12
CA MET A 376 -20.56 -6.62 4.31
C MET A 376 -21.25 -6.79 2.94
N ALA A 377 -21.66 -5.67 2.34
CA ALA A 377 -22.14 -5.61 0.97
C ALA A 377 -21.64 -4.33 0.27
N TYR A 378 -21.59 -4.35 -1.06
CA TYR A 378 -21.39 -3.14 -1.85
C TYR A 378 -22.64 -2.26 -1.84
N ASN A 379 -22.46 -0.97 -2.09
CA ASN A 379 -23.59 -0.04 -2.25
C ASN A 379 -24.47 -0.37 -3.47
N LEU A 380 -25.74 0.03 -3.40
CA LEU A 380 -26.69 0.01 -4.52
C LEU A 380 -26.63 1.36 -5.22
N HIS A 381 -26.05 1.37 -6.42
CA HIS A 381 -26.02 2.56 -7.27
C HIS A 381 -27.43 3.06 -7.60
N ARG A 382 -27.63 4.38 -7.55
CA ARG A 382 -28.88 5.05 -7.93
C ARG A 382 -28.61 6.11 -8.98
N ASN A 383 -29.52 6.23 -9.95
CA ASN A 383 -29.51 7.29 -10.92
C ASN A 383 -30.96 7.76 -11.18
N PRO A 384 -31.32 9.02 -10.85
CA PRO A 384 -30.52 10.03 -10.16
C PRO A 384 -30.39 9.76 -8.64
N GLY A 385 -29.39 10.39 -8.01
CA GLY A 385 -29.21 10.44 -6.55
C GLY A 385 -27.87 9.86 -6.07
N PRO A 386 -27.55 10.01 -4.77
CA PRO A 386 -26.46 9.25 -4.17
C PRO A 386 -26.81 7.76 -4.14
N SER A 387 -25.78 6.93 -4.18
CA SER A 387 -25.92 5.49 -3.96
C SER A 387 -26.30 5.22 -2.50
N VAL A 388 -26.92 4.08 -2.21
CA VAL A 388 -27.39 3.74 -0.85
C VAL A 388 -26.99 2.33 -0.47
N CYS A 389 -26.86 2.07 0.82
CA CYS A 389 -26.65 0.70 1.27
C CYS A 389 -27.90 -0.18 1.13
N PRO A 390 -27.75 -1.50 0.89
CA PRO A 390 -28.86 -2.46 0.96
C PRO A 390 -29.55 -2.45 2.33
N ALA A 391 -30.84 -2.77 2.38
CA ALA A 391 -31.59 -2.86 3.64
C ALA A 391 -31.07 -3.98 4.58
N SER A 392 -30.36 -4.97 4.05
CA SER A 392 -29.65 -6.00 4.83
C SER A 392 -28.33 -5.51 5.43
N HIS A 393 -27.79 -4.38 4.94
CA HIS A 393 -26.49 -3.83 5.29
C HIS A 393 -26.59 -2.32 5.61
N PRO A 394 -27.43 -1.91 6.57
CA PRO A 394 -27.90 -0.53 6.68
C PRO A 394 -26.87 0.48 7.19
N VAL A 395 -25.65 0.05 7.59
CA VAL A 395 -24.63 0.95 8.16
C VAL A 395 -23.59 1.32 7.08
N PRO A 396 -23.59 2.56 6.55
CA PRO A 396 -22.59 3.02 5.60
C PRO A 396 -21.26 3.31 6.32
N LEU A 397 -20.17 2.76 5.80
CA LEU A 397 -18.80 2.98 6.25
C LEU A 397 -17.94 3.60 5.13
N PRO A 398 -16.78 4.19 5.45
CA PRO A 398 -15.75 4.51 4.46
C PRO A 398 -15.36 3.28 3.65
N ARG A 399 -15.50 3.35 2.32
CA ARG A 399 -15.00 2.30 1.42
C ARG A 399 -13.48 2.24 1.48
N ILE A 400 -12.96 1.09 1.87
CA ILE A 400 -11.54 0.77 1.76
C ILE A 400 -11.24 0.45 0.30
N GLU A 401 -10.18 1.01 -0.26
CA GLU A 401 -9.71 0.68 -1.61
C GLU A 401 -8.18 0.58 -1.61
N GLU A 402 -7.67 -0.61 -1.85
CA GLU A 402 -6.25 -0.95 -1.80
C GLU A 402 -5.67 -1.00 -3.20
N ILE A 403 -4.79 -0.04 -3.50
CA ILE A 403 -4.15 0.09 -4.81
C ILE A 403 -2.68 -0.29 -4.71
N PHE A 404 -2.37 -1.54 -5.08
CA PHE A 404 -1.04 -2.10 -5.13
C PHE A 404 -0.33 -1.69 -6.43
N SER A 405 0.94 -1.29 -6.33
CA SER A 405 1.70 -0.75 -7.46
C SER A 405 3.00 -1.51 -7.69
N PHE A 406 3.10 -2.28 -8.76
CA PHE A 406 4.21 -3.17 -9.09
C PHE A 406 5.10 -2.57 -10.19
N PRO A 407 6.34 -2.13 -9.89
CA PRO A 407 7.18 -1.43 -10.86
C PRO A 407 7.70 -2.37 -11.95
N VAL A 408 7.52 -1.98 -13.22
CA VAL A 408 8.00 -2.75 -14.37
C VAL A 408 9.38 -2.27 -14.80
N THR A 409 10.36 -3.17 -14.71
CA THR A 409 11.74 -2.95 -15.17
C THR A 409 11.93 -3.45 -16.61
N ALA A 410 13.06 -3.12 -17.24
CA ALA A 410 13.42 -3.69 -18.54
C ALA A 410 13.62 -5.23 -18.53
N THR A 411 13.73 -5.84 -17.34
CA THR A 411 13.80 -7.30 -17.14
C THR A 411 12.48 -7.92 -16.64
N SER A 412 11.46 -7.10 -16.34
CA SER A 412 10.16 -7.56 -15.86
C SER A 412 9.33 -8.13 -17.01
N ARG A 413 8.51 -9.16 -16.71
CA ARG A 413 7.69 -9.87 -17.71
C ARG A 413 6.23 -9.99 -17.24
N PRO A 414 5.43 -8.91 -17.22
CA PRO A 414 4.07 -8.94 -16.64
C PRO A 414 3.15 -10.03 -17.21
N LEU A 415 3.30 -10.39 -18.49
CA LEU A 415 2.56 -11.50 -19.12
C LEU A 415 2.87 -12.89 -18.54
N GLN A 416 4.00 -13.05 -17.85
CA GLN A 416 4.42 -14.27 -17.16
C GLN A 416 4.15 -14.22 -15.65
N TRP A 417 3.59 -13.12 -15.15
CA TRP A 417 3.26 -12.99 -13.73
C TRP A 417 1.94 -13.71 -13.40
N ARG A 418 1.89 -14.26 -12.19
CA ARG A 418 0.71 -14.91 -11.59
C ARG A 418 0.61 -14.53 -10.12
N LEU A 419 -0.60 -14.56 -9.58
CA LEU A 419 -0.83 -14.62 -8.14
C LEU A 419 -0.50 -16.03 -7.64
N SER A 420 -0.02 -16.14 -6.40
CA SER A 420 0.14 -17.41 -5.68
C SER A 420 -1.19 -18.16 -5.46
N SER A 421 -2.33 -17.49 -5.66
CA SER A 421 -3.68 -18.06 -5.66
C SER A 421 -4.18 -18.52 -7.05
N ASP A 422 -3.46 -18.28 -8.15
CA ASP A 422 -3.91 -18.62 -9.52
C ASP A 422 -3.75 -20.13 -9.81
N MET A 423 -4.57 -20.96 -9.16
CA MET A 423 -4.54 -22.44 -9.20
C MET A 423 -4.97 -23.06 -10.55
N TYR A 424 -5.38 -22.24 -11.51
CA TYR A 424 -5.83 -22.67 -12.84
C TYR A 424 -4.66 -22.89 -13.82
N ALA A 425 -4.91 -23.50 -14.98
CA ALA A 425 -3.87 -23.90 -15.94
C ALA A 425 -2.90 -22.75 -16.34
N SER A 426 -1.62 -23.09 -16.48
CA SER A 426 -0.53 -22.13 -16.79
C SER A 426 -0.63 -21.50 -18.18
N SER A 427 -1.41 -22.08 -19.09
CA SER A 427 -1.74 -21.51 -20.41
C SER A 427 -2.68 -20.29 -20.33
N MET A 428 -3.42 -20.12 -19.24
CA MET A 428 -4.22 -18.92 -18.98
C MET A 428 -3.40 -17.87 -18.24
N ARG A 429 -3.53 -16.59 -18.63
CA ARG A 429 -2.83 -15.46 -18.01
C ARG A 429 -3.17 -15.32 -16.52
N GLY A 430 -2.18 -14.94 -15.71
CA GLY A 430 -2.33 -14.72 -14.27
C GLY A 430 -3.17 -13.49 -13.91
N GLY A 431 -3.61 -13.42 -12.66
CA GLY A 431 -4.32 -12.29 -12.06
C GLY A 431 -5.81 -12.50 -11.81
N ARG A 432 -6.41 -13.63 -12.24
CA ARG A 432 -7.88 -13.80 -12.16
C ARG A 432 -8.38 -14.01 -10.74
N SER A 433 -7.61 -14.70 -9.90
CA SER A 433 -7.93 -15.01 -8.50
C SER A 433 -7.66 -13.84 -7.53
N ALA A 434 -7.62 -12.60 -8.04
CA ALA A 434 -7.30 -11.42 -7.24
C ALA A 434 -8.26 -11.23 -6.05
N HIS A 435 -7.68 -11.08 -4.87
CA HIS A 435 -8.37 -10.71 -3.64
C HIS A 435 -7.40 -9.97 -2.72
N ALA A 436 -7.96 -9.26 -1.74
CA ALA A 436 -7.22 -8.63 -0.66
C ALA A 436 -7.99 -8.72 0.66
N ASP A 437 -7.24 -8.60 1.75
CA ASP A 437 -7.66 -8.92 3.09
C ASP A 437 -7.32 -7.77 4.04
N TRP A 438 -8.30 -7.36 4.83
CA TRP A 438 -8.23 -6.20 5.71
C TRP A 438 -8.62 -6.56 7.15
N MET A 439 -7.76 -6.29 8.11
CA MET A 439 -8.01 -6.53 9.55
C MET A 439 -7.71 -5.26 10.36
N ASN A 440 -8.75 -4.63 10.94
CA ASN A 440 -8.64 -3.32 11.57
C ASN A 440 -7.59 -3.28 12.69
N GLY A 441 -6.57 -2.44 12.52
CA GLY A 441 -5.51 -2.19 13.49
C GLY A 441 -5.15 -0.70 13.58
N TRP A 442 -6.06 0.18 13.16
CA TRP A 442 -5.94 1.62 13.44
C TRP A 442 -6.10 1.88 14.93
N ASP A 443 -5.40 2.90 15.43
CA ASP A 443 -5.85 3.64 16.59
C ASP A 443 -7.26 4.19 16.30
N GLN A 444 -8.23 3.84 17.15
CA GLN A 444 -9.63 4.16 16.88
C GLN A 444 -9.94 5.66 16.93
N ALA A 445 -9.17 6.44 17.69
CA ALA A 445 -9.38 7.87 17.79
C ALA A 445 -8.80 8.62 16.58
N ILE A 446 -7.69 8.15 15.99
CA ILE A 446 -7.15 8.62 14.71
C ILE A 446 -8.09 8.24 13.55
N LEU A 447 -8.63 7.02 13.53
CA LEU A 447 -9.64 6.57 12.55
C LEU A 447 -10.94 7.40 12.63
N THR A 448 -11.43 7.63 13.86
CA THR A 448 -12.54 8.55 14.14
C THR A 448 -12.23 9.98 13.66
N THR A 449 -10.98 10.44 13.83
CA THR A 449 -10.56 11.79 13.42
C THR A 449 -10.70 11.94 11.91
N PHE A 450 -10.05 11.11 11.09
CA PHE A 450 -10.11 11.30 9.64
C PHE A 450 -11.49 10.96 9.05
N THR A 451 -12.25 10.04 9.65
CA THR A 451 -13.65 9.81 9.23
C THR A 451 -14.46 11.10 9.38
N ARG A 452 -14.38 11.79 10.53
CA ARG A 452 -15.13 13.04 10.76
C ARG A 452 -14.56 14.24 10.01
N GLN A 453 -13.25 14.43 10.07
CA GLN A 453 -12.56 15.64 9.62
C GLN A 453 -12.08 15.58 8.16
N CYS A 454 -12.10 14.41 7.52
CA CYS A 454 -11.85 14.29 6.09
C CYS A 454 -13.11 13.81 5.36
N ILE A 455 -13.69 12.69 5.78
CA ILE A 455 -14.77 12.03 5.02
C ILE A 455 -16.11 12.75 5.23
N ASN A 456 -16.63 12.83 6.46
CA ASN A 456 -17.89 13.53 6.75
C ASN A 456 -17.81 15.04 6.46
N ALA A 457 -16.63 15.64 6.58
CA ALA A 457 -16.35 17.03 6.22
C ALA A 457 -16.15 17.27 4.71
N THR A 458 -16.32 16.25 3.86
CA THR A 458 -16.19 16.31 2.39
C THR A 458 -14.86 16.92 1.90
N ARG A 459 -13.73 16.52 2.49
CA ARG A 459 -12.37 16.99 2.14
C ARG A 459 -11.58 15.92 1.39
N ASP A 460 -10.66 16.33 0.53
CA ASP A 460 -9.68 15.42 -0.08
C ASP A 460 -8.38 15.36 0.75
N CYS A 461 -8.44 14.69 1.91
CA CYS A 461 -7.23 14.47 2.70
C CYS A 461 -6.30 13.47 2.04
N THR A 462 -4.99 13.71 2.11
CA THR A 462 -4.01 12.66 1.85
C THR A 462 -3.74 11.94 3.18
N VAL A 463 -2.58 12.18 3.79
CA VAL A 463 -2.21 11.70 5.13
C VAL A 463 -2.56 12.70 6.23
N ASP A 464 -3.18 13.82 5.83
CA ASP A 464 -3.76 14.84 6.68
C ASP A 464 -4.93 14.27 7.46
N LEU A 465 -5.03 14.61 8.75
CA LEU A 465 -6.15 14.19 9.60
C LEU A 465 -7.32 15.19 9.56
N GLY A 466 -7.25 16.20 8.69
CA GLY A 466 -8.28 17.22 8.50
C GLY A 466 -8.42 18.25 9.63
N ASP A 467 -7.65 18.11 10.72
CA ASP A 467 -7.77 18.87 11.97
C ASP A 467 -6.57 19.78 12.28
N GLY A 468 -5.72 20.04 11.29
CA GLY A 468 -4.44 20.74 11.47
C GLY A 468 -3.26 19.82 11.81
N ARG A 469 -3.41 18.49 11.68
CA ARG A 469 -2.34 17.50 11.81
C ARG A 469 -2.23 16.62 10.55
N GLN A 470 -1.07 15.99 10.38
CA GLN A 470 -0.79 15.01 9.33
C GLN A 470 0.01 13.83 9.89
N LEU A 471 -0.22 12.64 9.33
CA LEU A 471 0.64 11.47 9.49
C LEU A 471 1.88 11.62 8.58
N PHE A 472 3.00 11.01 8.97
CA PHE A 472 4.18 10.91 8.12
C PHE A 472 4.94 9.59 8.36
N TYR A 473 6.01 9.35 7.61
CA TYR A 473 6.90 8.20 7.76
C TYR A 473 8.36 8.68 7.86
N LYS A 474 9.26 7.84 8.37
CA LYS A 474 10.69 8.16 8.55
C LYS A 474 11.59 7.29 7.69
#